data_AF-A0A3A9YW68-F1
#
_entry.id   AF-A0A3A9YW68-F1
#
_cell.length_a   1.000
_cell.length_b   1.000
_cell.length_c   1.000
_cell.angle_alpha   90.00
_cell.angle_beta   90.00
_cell.angle_gamma   90.00
#
_symmetry.space_group_name_H-M   'P 1'
#
loop_
_entity.id
_entity.type
_entity.pdbx_description
1 polymer ?
#
loop_
_entity_poly.entity_id
_entity_poly.type
_entity_poly.pdbx_seq_one_letter_code
_entity_poly.pdbx_strand_id
1 'polypeptide(L)'
;MAPQHNRNAEPPAGNQALIDRVDLLLGAGFIGDEKAARIVESVPETPGAIVDWLQQFAAAEDWRRFRRFALLAGSIKPPGLAPVIREALDRTPTPAEVNREDLVEILGEIRDAAAVPTLLRFFEETWPKEAPFHSASVKSIQALGTIGTPEAQQALRGIATNDRYANPLRWYAAIELEIEDELGFDEDEMLNGQ
;
A
#
# COMPACT_ATOMS: atom_id res chain seq x y z
N MET A 1 10.57 35.46 22.32
CA MET A 1 10.90 34.12 22.83
C MET A 1 9.72 33.22 22.54
N ALA A 2 9.81 32.39 21.50
CA ALA A 2 8.78 31.42 21.12
C ALA A 2 9.25 30.01 21.56
N PRO A 3 8.34 29.13 22.00
CA PRO A 3 8.70 27.88 22.66
C PRO A 3 9.30 26.86 21.68
N GLN A 4 10.36 26.19 22.13
CA GLN A 4 11.01 25.08 21.46
C GLN A 4 10.05 23.90 21.38
N HIS A 5 9.77 23.46 20.15
CA HIS A 5 9.09 22.22 19.86
C HIS A 5 10.02 21.06 20.23
N ASN A 6 9.77 20.42 21.37
CA ASN A 6 10.49 19.23 21.78
C ASN A 6 9.96 18.03 20.96
N ARG A 7 10.48 17.84 19.74
CA ARG A 7 10.28 16.62 18.94
C ARG A 7 11.52 15.76 19.12
N ASN A 8 11.45 14.85 20.08
CA ASN A 8 12.23 13.61 20.23
C ASN A 8 11.89 13.05 21.61
N ALA A 9 10.62 12.68 21.82
CA ALA A 9 10.30 11.82 22.95
C ALA A 9 10.78 10.42 22.57
N GLU A 10 11.89 9.97 23.18
CA GLU A 10 12.28 8.58 23.09
C GLU A 10 11.10 7.71 23.56
N PRO A 11 10.74 6.65 22.82
CA PRO A 11 9.66 5.78 23.23
C PRO A 11 9.98 5.20 24.62
N PRO A 12 8.97 5.03 25.50
CA PRO A 12 9.19 4.46 26.82
C PRO A 12 9.93 3.12 26.68
N ALA A 13 10.90 2.83 27.55
CA ALA A 13 11.84 1.72 27.38
C ALA A 13 11.19 0.34 27.08
N GLY A 14 9.97 0.10 27.58
CA GLY A 14 9.20 -1.11 27.26
C GLY A 14 8.75 -1.20 25.80
N ASN A 15 8.48 -0.07 25.15
CA ASN A 15 8.07 -0.01 23.76
C ASN A 15 9.23 -0.33 22.80
N GLN A 16 10.43 0.17 23.10
CA GLN A 16 11.61 -0.12 22.29
C GLN A 16 11.99 -1.61 22.34
N ALA A 17 11.89 -2.23 23.52
CA ALA A 17 12.16 -3.67 23.68
C ALA A 17 11.18 -4.54 22.87
N LEU A 18 9.90 -4.15 22.76
CA LEU A 18 8.91 -4.83 21.93
C LEU A 18 9.21 -4.66 20.44
N ILE A 19 9.52 -3.42 20.01
CA ILE A 19 9.93 -3.13 18.64
C ILE A 19 11.12 -3.99 18.25
N ASP A 20 12.19 -4.02 19.06
CA ASP A 20 13.41 -4.77 18.74
C ASP A 20 13.16 -6.29 18.70
N ARG A 21 12.26 -6.80 19.55
CA ARG A 21 11.86 -8.21 19.53
C ARG A 21 11.09 -8.55 18.24
N VAL A 22 10.13 -7.72 17.83
CA VAL A 22 9.41 -7.91 16.56
C VAL A 22 10.35 -7.75 15.38
N ASP A 23 11.25 -6.78 15.42
CA ASP A 23 12.26 -6.51 14.39
C ASP A 23 13.16 -7.74 14.17
N LEU A 24 13.55 -8.42 15.25
CA LEU A 24 14.31 -9.67 15.21
C LEU A 24 13.49 -10.83 14.60
N LEU A 25 12.24 -11.01 15.02
CA LEU A 25 11.37 -12.09 14.53
C LEU A 25 10.97 -11.92 13.05
N LEU A 26 10.84 -10.67 12.61
CA LEU A 26 10.63 -10.35 11.21
C LEU A 26 11.78 -10.87 10.35
N GLY A 27 13.03 -10.75 10.82
CA GLY A 27 14.20 -11.26 10.12
C GLY A 27 14.24 -10.86 8.64
N ALA A 28 14.78 -11.75 7.79
CA ALA A 28 14.69 -11.62 6.34
C ALA A 28 13.53 -12.47 5.76
N GLY A 29 13.14 -12.17 4.53
CA GLY A 29 12.18 -12.95 3.75
C GLY A 29 10.74 -12.44 3.82
N PHE A 30 9.87 -13.11 3.06
CA PHE A 30 8.46 -12.79 2.91
C PHE A 30 7.71 -12.83 4.26
N ILE A 31 6.76 -11.92 4.42
CA ILE A 31 5.86 -11.84 5.58
C ILE A 31 4.47 -12.17 5.06
N GLY A 32 4.05 -13.42 5.27
CA GLY A 32 2.68 -13.86 5.04
C GLY A 32 1.97 -14.16 6.36
N ASP A 33 0.69 -14.52 6.26
CA ASP A 33 -0.21 -14.73 7.40
C ASP A 33 0.36 -15.68 8.45
N GLU A 34 1.00 -16.78 8.04
CA GLU A 34 1.59 -17.75 8.97
C GLU A 34 2.72 -17.11 9.81
N LYS A 35 3.58 -16.31 9.19
CA LYS A 35 4.67 -15.64 9.90
C LYS A 35 4.13 -14.53 10.80
N ALA A 36 3.13 -13.78 10.33
CA ALA A 36 2.47 -12.77 11.13
C ALA A 36 1.82 -13.39 12.39
N ALA A 37 1.12 -14.52 12.25
CA ALA A 37 0.51 -15.24 13.36
C ALA A 37 1.55 -15.69 14.41
N ARG A 38 2.69 -16.26 13.98
CA ARG A 38 3.79 -16.65 14.90
C ARG A 38 4.40 -15.46 15.63
N ILE A 39 4.51 -14.30 14.97
CA ILE A 39 5.00 -13.07 15.59
C ILE A 39 4.02 -12.60 16.67
N VAL A 40 2.71 -12.58 16.36
CA VAL A 40 1.67 -12.18 17.33
C VAL A 40 1.62 -13.15 18.51
N GLU A 41 1.77 -14.46 18.29
CA GLU A 41 1.87 -15.43 19.39
C GLU A 41 3.10 -15.16 20.28
N SER A 42 4.22 -14.78 19.67
CA SER A 42 5.46 -14.50 20.39
C SER A 42 5.50 -13.14 21.07
N VAL A 43 4.70 -12.17 20.59
CA VAL A 43 4.59 -10.79 21.06
C VAL A 43 3.11 -10.34 20.96
N PRO A 44 2.24 -10.75 21.91
CA PRO A 44 0.79 -10.52 21.85
C PRO A 44 0.37 -9.04 21.84
N GLU A 45 1.25 -8.13 22.26
CA GLU A 45 1.03 -6.68 22.25
C GLU A 45 1.07 -6.09 20.82
N THR A 46 1.62 -6.82 19.85
CA THR A 46 1.86 -6.33 18.49
C THR A 46 0.63 -5.71 17.83
N PRO A 47 -0.57 -6.35 17.80
CA PRO A 47 -1.73 -5.76 17.12
C PRO A 47 -2.19 -4.44 17.73
N GLY A 48 -1.99 -4.24 19.04
CA GLY A 48 -2.38 -3.03 19.75
C GLY A 48 -1.37 -1.88 19.64
N ALA A 49 -0.11 -2.18 19.31
CA ALA A 49 0.99 -1.20 19.34
C ALA A 49 1.57 -0.88 17.95
N ILE A 50 1.37 -1.73 16.95
CA ILE A 50 2.05 -1.62 15.64
C ILE A 50 1.69 -0.34 14.87
N VAL A 51 0.49 0.20 15.04
CA VAL A 51 0.09 1.47 14.41
C VAL A 51 0.90 2.64 15.00
N ASP A 52 1.05 2.68 16.32
CA ASP A 52 1.86 3.70 17.00
C ASP A 52 3.34 3.58 16.59
N TRP A 53 3.84 2.35 16.42
CA TRP A 53 5.21 2.11 15.93
C TRP A 53 5.41 2.64 14.50
N LEU A 54 4.46 2.39 13.60
CA LEU A 54 4.52 2.93 12.24
C LEU A 54 4.55 4.45 12.23
N GLN A 55 3.73 5.10 13.06
CA GLN A 55 3.76 6.56 13.21
C GLN A 55 5.11 7.05 13.75
N GLN A 56 5.68 6.35 14.74
CA GLN A 56 7.01 6.66 15.28
C GLN A 56 8.09 6.54 14.20
N PHE A 57 8.07 5.47 13.39
CA PHE A 57 9.04 5.29 12.31
C PHE A 57 8.90 6.37 11.23
N ALA A 58 7.67 6.71 10.82
CA ALA A 58 7.43 7.77 9.84
C ALA A 58 7.86 9.16 10.36
N ALA A 59 7.70 9.43 11.65
CA ALA A 59 8.13 10.67 12.30
C ALA A 59 9.67 10.75 12.44
N ALA A 60 10.32 9.62 12.68
CA ALA A 60 11.78 9.49 12.75
C ALA A 60 12.45 9.31 11.37
N GLU A 61 11.67 9.28 10.29
CA GLU A 61 12.13 8.97 8.92
C GLU A 61 12.84 7.60 8.79
N ASP A 62 12.50 6.64 9.66
CA ASP A 62 12.98 5.26 9.59
C ASP A 62 12.11 4.43 8.62
N TRP A 63 12.22 4.75 7.34
CA TRP A 63 11.40 4.17 6.28
C TRP A 63 11.65 2.68 6.05
N ARG A 64 12.86 2.22 6.37
CA ARG A 64 13.19 0.80 6.29
C ARG A 64 12.42 -0.01 7.33
N ARG A 65 12.36 0.45 8.59
CA ARG A 65 11.53 -0.18 9.62
C ARG A 65 10.06 0.02 9.32
N PHE A 66 9.65 1.21 8.90
CA PHE A 66 8.28 1.49 8.49
C PHE A 66 7.77 0.45 7.49
N ARG A 67 8.46 0.26 6.36
CA ARG A 67 8.04 -0.69 5.32
C ARG A 67 7.87 -2.10 5.88
N ARG A 68 8.83 -2.60 6.65
CA ARG A 68 8.80 -3.97 7.19
C ARG A 68 7.66 -4.18 8.18
N PHE A 69 7.41 -3.21 9.05
CA PHE A 69 6.30 -3.26 10.00
C PHE A 69 4.95 -3.02 9.29
N ALA A 70 4.92 -2.27 8.20
CA ALA A 70 3.72 -2.06 7.41
C ALA A 70 3.26 -3.37 6.75
N LEU A 71 4.20 -4.17 6.21
CA LEU A 71 3.90 -5.50 5.69
C LEU A 71 3.31 -6.44 6.77
N LEU A 72 3.91 -6.46 7.96
CA LEU A 72 3.36 -7.20 9.10
C LEU A 72 1.95 -6.70 9.47
N ALA A 73 1.77 -5.39 9.53
CA ALA A 73 0.49 -4.78 9.82
C ALA A 73 -0.55 -5.10 8.71
N GLY A 74 -0.14 -5.19 7.45
CA GLY A 74 -0.98 -5.62 6.33
C GLY A 74 -1.56 -7.03 6.54
N SER A 75 -0.76 -7.97 7.04
CA SER A 75 -1.25 -9.31 7.41
C SER A 75 -2.14 -9.29 8.66
N ILE A 76 -1.83 -8.47 9.67
CA ILE A 76 -2.59 -8.40 10.94
C ILE A 76 -3.90 -7.63 10.77
N LYS A 77 -3.92 -6.61 9.90
CA LYS A 77 -5.01 -5.66 9.66
C LYS A 77 -5.53 -4.96 10.94
N PRO A 78 -4.65 -4.36 11.78
CA PRO A 78 -5.09 -3.69 12.99
C PRO A 78 -5.95 -2.44 12.68
N PRO A 79 -6.91 -2.10 13.55
CA PRO A 79 -7.67 -0.85 13.42
C PRO A 79 -6.73 0.36 13.35
N GLY A 80 -7.02 1.29 12.44
CA GLY A 80 -6.21 2.51 12.27
C GLY A 80 -4.98 2.36 11.36
N LEU A 81 -4.74 1.18 10.77
CA LEU A 81 -3.66 1.01 9.79
C LEU A 81 -3.86 1.89 8.55
N ALA A 82 -5.06 1.91 7.98
CA ALA A 82 -5.30 2.51 6.66
C ALA A 82 -4.90 4.00 6.58
N PRO A 83 -5.26 4.89 7.53
CA PRO A 83 -4.81 6.27 7.52
C PRO A 83 -3.28 6.43 7.50
N VAL A 84 -2.55 5.59 8.24
CA VAL A 84 -1.07 5.65 8.32
C VAL A 84 -0.44 5.24 6.98
N ILE A 85 -0.98 4.22 6.32
CA ILE A 85 -0.51 3.78 5.01
C ILE A 85 -0.82 4.82 3.93
N ARG A 86 -2.01 5.44 3.95
CA ARG A 86 -2.36 6.54 3.04
C ARG A 86 -1.42 7.73 3.18
N GLU A 87 -1.16 8.17 4.42
CA GLU A 87 -0.25 9.29 4.69
C GLU A 87 1.17 9.01 4.18
N ALA A 88 1.67 7.79 4.40
CA ALA A 88 2.99 7.39 3.90
C ALA A 88 3.05 7.34 2.37
N LEU A 89 1.99 6.86 1.71
CA LEU A 89 1.90 6.76 0.25
C LEU A 89 1.81 8.14 -0.43
N ASP A 90 1.16 9.11 0.21
CA ASP A 90 1.00 10.49 -0.27
C ASP A 90 2.23 11.39 0.02
N ARG A 91 3.23 10.90 0.76
CA ARG A 91 4.42 11.71 1.11
C ARG A 91 5.30 11.98 -0.10
N THR A 92 5.67 13.27 -0.26
CA THR A 92 6.49 13.78 -1.36
C THR A 92 7.67 14.61 -0.82
N PRO A 93 8.92 14.38 -1.27
CA PRO A 93 9.33 13.26 -2.11
C PRO A 93 9.15 11.93 -1.37
N THR A 94 8.83 10.87 -2.12
CA THR A 94 8.76 9.54 -1.53
C THR A 94 10.18 9.04 -1.23
N PRO A 95 10.46 8.57 -0.01
CA PRO A 95 11.73 7.92 0.32
C PRO A 95 11.94 6.64 -0.51
N ALA A 96 13.15 6.41 -0.99
CA ALA A 96 13.47 5.27 -1.86
C ALA A 96 13.30 3.91 -1.15
N GLU A 97 13.37 3.90 0.17
CA GLU A 97 13.22 2.71 1.01
C GLU A 97 11.75 2.30 1.19
N VAL A 98 10.80 3.21 0.94
CA VAL A 98 9.38 2.90 0.92
C VAL A 98 9.05 2.30 -0.43
N ASN A 99 8.92 0.97 -0.48
CA ASN A 99 8.29 0.33 -1.63
C ASN A 99 6.81 0.73 -1.65
N ARG A 100 6.45 1.73 -2.46
CA ARG A 100 5.08 2.26 -2.54
C ARG A 100 4.08 1.21 -3.03
N GLU A 101 4.52 0.26 -3.86
CA GLU A 101 3.68 -0.84 -4.34
C GLU A 101 3.15 -1.70 -3.19
N ASP A 102 4.00 -1.99 -2.18
CA ASP A 102 3.57 -2.73 -0.99
C ASP A 102 2.46 -1.95 -0.25
N LEU A 103 2.55 -0.63 -0.19
CA LEU A 103 1.54 0.21 0.47
C LEU A 103 0.21 0.20 -0.30
N VAL A 104 0.28 0.21 -1.64
CA VAL A 104 -0.89 0.10 -2.53
C VAL A 104 -1.59 -1.24 -2.33
N GLU A 105 -0.83 -2.34 -2.32
CA GLU A 105 -1.34 -3.69 -2.05
C GLU A 105 -2.04 -3.76 -0.68
N ILE A 106 -1.39 -3.26 0.38
CA ILE A 106 -1.97 -3.22 1.72
C ILE A 106 -3.31 -2.46 1.73
N LEU A 107 -3.41 -1.30 1.07
CA LEU A 107 -4.66 -0.52 1.01
C LEU A 107 -5.79 -1.27 0.29
N GLY A 108 -5.45 -2.01 -0.76
CA GLY A 108 -6.38 -2.92 -1.46
C GLY A 108 -6.85 -4.05 -0.55
N GLU A 109 -5.92 -4.75 0.10
CA GLU A 109 -6.20 -5.92 0.95
C GLU A 109 -7.01 -5.59 2.22
N ILE A 110 -6.85 -4.39 2.78
CA ILE A 110 -7.68 -3.90 3.90
C ILE A 110 -8.99 -3.26 3.42
N ARG A 111 -9.18 -3.13 2.10
CA ARG A 111 -10.36 -2.55 1.44
C ARG A 111 -10.69 -1.13 1.94
N ASP A 112 -9.68 -0.27 2.06
CA ASP A 112 -9.90 1.11 2.52
C ASP A 112 -10.58 1.96 1.45
N ALA A 113 -11.89 2.16 1.58
CA ALA A 113 -12.66 3.04 0.70
C ALA A 113 -12.08 4.46 0.61
N ALA A 114 -11.48 4.97 1.69
CA ALA A 114 -10.88 6.29 1.72
C ALA A 114 -9.54 6.37 0.95
N ALA A 115 -9.02 5.24 0.48
CA ALA A 115 -7.79 5.17 -0.31
C ALA A 115 -8.00 5.44 -1.80
N VAL A 116 -9.22 5.39 -2.32
CA VAL A 116 -9.50 5.57 -3.76
C VAL A 116 -8.81 6.83 -4.34
N PRO A 117 -8.89 8.03 -3.72
CA PRO A 117 -8.19 9.20 -4.25
C PRO A 117 -6.65 9.09 -4.18
N THR A 118 -6.12 8.42 -3.16
CA THR A 118 -4.67 8.22 -3.00
C THR A 118 -4.13 7.24 -4.04
N LEU A 119 -4.87 6.14 -4.30
CA LEU A 119 -4.54 5.16 -5.35
C LEU A 119 -4.58 5.78 -6.75
N LEU A 120 -5.58 6.63 -7.02
CA LEU A 120 -5.65 7.38 -8.28
C LEU A 120 -4.47 8.33 -8.46
N ARG A 121 -4.06 9.07 -7.42
CA ARG A 121 -2.84 9.90 -7.50
C ARG A 121 -1.60 9.05 -7.79
N PHE A 122 -1.44 7.94 -7.07
CA PHE A 122 -0.34 7.01 -7.30
C PHE A 122 -0.32 6.50 -8.75
N PHE A 123 -1.47 6.15 -9.31
CA PHE A 123 -1.62 5.74 -10.71
C PHE A 123 -1.20 6.87 -11.68
N GLU A 124 -1.68 8.10 -11.49
CA GLU A 124 -1.29 9.25 -12.35
C GLU A 124 0.18 9.67 -12.19
N GLU A 125 0.81 9.37 -11.06
CA GLU A 125 2.23 9.66 -10.85
C GLU A 125 3.15 8.63 -11.50
N THR A 126 2.69 7.38 -11.57
CA THR A 126 3.46 6.23 -12.08
C THR A 126 3.28 6.08 -13.58
N TRP A 127 2.05 6.18 -14.09
CA TRP A 127 1.80 6.38 -15.52
C TRP A 127 2.13 7.83 -15.92
N PRO A 128 2.76 8.10 -17.08
CA PRO A 128 3.23 7.18 -18.13
C PRO A 128 4.69 6.73 -17.98
N LYS A 129 5.31 6.87 -16.80
CA LYS A 129 6.77 6.68 -16.60
C LYS A 129 7.20 5.21 -16.66
N GLU A 130 6.28 4.28 -16.51
CA GLU A 130 6.55 2.84 -16.42
C GLU A 130 6.46 2.06 -17.74
N ALA A 131 6.40 2.73 -18.89
CA ALA A 131 6.32 2.03 -20.17
C ALA A 131 7.58 1.16 -20.42
N PRO A 132 7.42 -0.08 -20.93
CA PRO A 132 6.17 -0.74 -21.34
C PRO A 132 5.46 -1.56 -20.24
N PHE A 133 6.07 -1.75 -19.07
CA PHE A 133 5.65 -2.79 -18.10
C PHE A 133 4.52 -2.39 -17.16
N HIS A 134 4.36 -1.10 -16.85
CA HIS A 134 3.22 -0.57 -16.07
C HIS A 134 2.93 -1.23 -14.71
N SER A 135 3.91 -1.90 -14.09
CA SER A 135 3.71 -2.73 -12.89
C SER A 135 3.01 -1.99 -11.75
N ALA A 136 3.50 -0.81 -11.35
CA ALA A 136 2.91 -0.07 -10.25
C ALA A 136 1.52 0.48 -10.59
N SER A 137 1.36 0.97 -11.83
CA SER A 137 0.06 1.42 -12.35
C SER A 137 -0.99 0.29 -12.32
N VAL A 138 -0.62 -0.93 -12.70
CA VAL A 138 -1.48 -2.12 -12.64
C VAL A 138 -1.83 -2.50 -11.21
N LYS A 139 -0.88 -2.45 -10.27
CA LYS A 139 -1.18 -2.68 -8.85
C LYS A 139 -2.19 -1.69 -8.28
N SER A 140 -2.18 -0.44 -8.72
CA SER A 140 -3.19 0.54 -8.32
C SER A 140 -4.58 0.16 -8.84
N ILE A 141 -4.67 -0.30 -10.10
CA ILE A 141 -5.91 -0.81 -10.70
C ILE A 141 -6.45 -2.00 -9.91
N GLN A 142 -5.61 -2.98 -9.61
CA GLN A 142 -5.98 -4.17 -8.82
C GLN A 142 -6.43 -3.81 -7.39
N ALA A 143 -5.76 -2.85 -6.75
CA ALA A 143 -6.16 -2.37 -5.43
C ALA A 143 -7.54 -1.68 -5.47
N LEU A 144 -7.83 -0.88 -6.50
CA LEU A 144 -9.15 -0.29 -6.72
C LEU A 144 -10.23 -1.37 -6.93
N GLY A 145 -9.95 -2.39 -7.74
CA GLY A 145 -10.85 -3.53 -7.95
C GLY A 145 -11.12 -4.28 -6.64
N THR A 146 -10.08 -4.56 -5.86
CA THR A 146 -10.19 -5.24 -4.57
C THR A 146 -11.00 -4.43 -3.53
N ILE A 147 -10.91 -3.09 -3.55
CA ILE A 147 -11.72 -2.20 -2.72
C ILE A 147 -13.21 -2.29 -3.11
N GLY A 148 -13.51 -2.27 -4.41
CA GLY A 148 -14.82 -2.62 -4.94
C GLY A 148 -15.97 -1.66 -4.59
N THR A 149 -15.71 -0.48 -4.02
CA THR A 149 -16.75 0.52 -3.75
C THR A 149 -17.26 1.16 -5.06
N PRO A 150 -18.46 1.78 -5.06
CA PRO A 150 -18.95 2.51 -6.23
C PRO A 150 -17.96 3.56 -6.75
N GLU A 151 -17.26 4.25 -5.86
CA GLU A 151 -16.23 5.24 -6.22
C GLU A 151 -15.02 4.58 -6.89
N ALA A 152 -14.59 3.41 -6.39
CA ALA A 152 -13.51 2.64 -7.00
C ALA A 152 -13.90 2.11 -8.39
N GLN A 153 -15.12 1.59 -8.53
CA GLN A 153 -15.65 1.14 -9.82
C GLN A 153 -15.78 2.30 -10.83
N GLN A 154 -16.20 3.48 -10.37
CA GLN A 154 -16.24 4.68 -11.21
C GLN A 154 -14.83 5.08 -11.67
N ALA A 155 -13.84 5.02 -10.76
CA ALA A 155 -12.45 5.28 -11.08
C ALA A 155 -11.92 4.30 -12.14
N LEU A 156 -12.14 3.00 -11.95
CA LEU A 156 -11.78 1.96 -12.91
C LEU A 156 -12.43 2.17 -14.27
N ARG A 157 -13.73 2.53 -14.30
CA ARG A 157 -14.44 2.77 -15.56
C ARG A 157 -13.83 3.95 -16.30
N GLY A 158 -13.45 5.00 -15.57
CA GLY A 158 -12.73 6.15 -16.13
C GLY A 158 -11.36 5.79 -16.69
N ILE A 159 -10.70 4.74 -16.18
CA ILE A 159 -9.45 4.21 -16.75
C ILE A 159 -9.75 3.39 -18.01
N ALA A 160 -10.66 2.43 -17.93
CA ALA A 160 -10.99 1.51 -19.03
C ALA A 160 -11.44 2.22 -20.31
N THR A 161 -12.23 3.30 -20.19
CA THR A 161 -12.85 3.98 -21.35
C THR A 161 -12.09 5.21 -21.84
N ASN A 162 -10.89 5.50 -21.32
CA ASN A 162 -10.15 6.71 -21.67
C ASN A 162 -8.92 6.39 -22.54
N ASP A 163 -8.99 6.79 -23.81
CA ASP A 163 -7.96 6.52 -24.82
C ASP A 163 -6.60 7.19 -24.56
N ARG A 164 -6.49 8.03 -23.52
CA ARG A 164 -5.19 8.57 -23.10
C ARG A 164 -4.27 7.53 -22.45
N TYR A 165 -4.83 6.45 -21.92
CA TYR A 165 -4.07 5.39 -21.25
C TYR A 165 -3.67 4.30 -22.24
N ALA A 166 -2.51 3.67 -22.01
CA ALA A 166 -2.10 2.52 -22.81
C ALA A 166 -3.13 1.38 -22.74
N ASN A 167 -3.27 0.62 -23.84
CA ASN A 167 -4.20 -0.50 -23.90
C ASN A 167 -4.08 -1.46 -22.71
N PRO A 168 -2.88 -1.90 -22.26
CA PRO A 168 -2.76 -2.78 -21.11
C PRO A 168 -3.44 -2.23 -19.85
N LEU A 169 -3.28 -0.94 -19.54
CA LEU A 169 -3.92 -0.31 -18.38
C LEU A 169 -5.44 -0.28 -18.52
N ARG A 170 -5.94 0.04 -19.71
CA ARG A 170 -7.38 0.06 -19.99
C ARG A 170 -7.99 -1.34 -19.85
N TRP A 171 -7.28 -2.36 -20.32
CA TRP A 171 -7.70 -3.76 -20.24
C TRP A 171 -7.70 -4.29 -18.81
N TYR A 172 -6.64 -4.06 -18.02
CA TYR A 172 -6.65 -4.43 -16.60
C TYR A 172 -7.80 -3.77 -15.84
N ALA A 173 -8.10 -2.49 -16.11
CA ALA A 173 -9.23 -1.82 -15.48
C ALA A 173 -10.58 -2.38 -15.94
N ALA A 174 -10.67 -2.88 -17.18
CA ALA A 174 -11.86 -3.56 -17.70
C ALA A 174 -12.06 -4.94 -17.04
N ILE A 175 -10.97 -5.71 -16.83
CA ILE A 175 -11.00 -7.00 -16.11
C ILE A 175 -11.54 -6.81 -14.69
N GLU A 176 -11.04 -5.83 -13.94
CA GLU A 176 -11.52 -5.56 -12.57
C GLU A 176 -13.01 -5.15 -12.51
N LEU A 177 -13.60 -4.81 -13.66
CA LEU A 177 -15.01 -4.47 -13.81
C LEU A 177 -15.83 -5.55 -14.51
N GLU A 178 -15.20 -6.61 -15.02
CA GLU A 178 -15.81 -7.64 -15.86
C GLU A 178 -16.51 -7.05 -17.12
N ILE A 179 -15.86 -6.09 -17.80
CA ILE A 179 -16.37 -5.41 -19.01
C ILE A 179 -15.41 -5.44 -20.20
N GLU A 180 -14.37 -6.26 -20.17
CA GLU A 180 -13.36 -6.36 -21.22
C GLU A 180 -13.96 -6.74 -22.58
N ASP A 181 -14.92 -7.67 -22.60
CA ASP A 181 -15.66 -8.08 -23.79
C ASP A 181 -16.56 -6.95 -24.33
N GLU A 182 -17.21 -6.19 -23.42
CA GLU A 182 -18.04 -5.03 -23.79
C GLU A 182 -17.22 -3.96 -24.50
N LEU A 183 -15.98 -3.77 -24.05
CA LEU A 183 -15.05 -2.79 -24.61
C LEU A 183 -14.26 -3.33 -25.80
N GLY A 184 -14.43 -4.61 -26.16
CA GLY A 184 -13.82 -5.23 -27.33
C GLY A 184 -12.32 -5.48 -27.18
N PHE A 185 -11.83 -5.72 -25.97
CA PHE A 185 -10.45 -6.17 -25.77
C PHE A 185 -10.29 -7.65 -26.15
N ASP A 186 -9.22 -7.98 -26.87
CA ASP A 186 -8.85 -9.36 -27.20
C ASP A 186 -7.74 -9.83 -26.24
N GLU A 187 -8.06 -10.76 -25.33
CA GLU A 187 -7.12 -11.28 -24.33
C GLU A 187 -5.81 -11.81 -24.94
N ASP A 188 -5.87 -12.47 -26.11
CA ASP A 188 -4.69 -13.00 -26.78
C ASP A 188 -3.78 -11.87 -27.30
N GLU A 189 -4.37 -10.77 -27.81
CA GLU A 189 -3.60 -9.59 -28.21
C GLU A 189 -2.94 -8.92 -27.01
N MET A 190 -3.68 -8.82 -25.90
CA MET A 190 -3.24 -8.11 -24.70
C MET A 190 -2.13 -8.84 -23.94
N LEU A 191 -2.15 -10.18 -23.90
CA LEU A 191 -1.12 -11.00 -23.25
C LEU A 191 0.16 -11.15 -24.10
N ASN A 192 0.03 -11.18 -25.42
CA ASN A 192 1.17 -11.38 -26.33
C ASN A 192 1.90 -10.08 -26.72
N GLY A 193 1.32 -8.92 -26.39
CA GLY A 193 1.89 -7.59 -26.66
C GLY A 193 2.75 -6.98 -25.54
N GLN A 194 2.98 -7.71 -24.43
CA GLN A 194 3.77 -7.25 -23.27
C GLN A 194 5.28 -7.44 -23.44
#